data_AF-T1JLR1-F1
#
_entry.id   AF-T1JLR1-F1
#
_cell.length_a   1.000
_cell.length_b   1.000
_cell.length_c   1.000
_cell.angle_alpha   90.00
_cell.angle_beta   90.00
_cell.angle_gamma   90.00
#
_symmetry.space_group_name_H-M   'P 1'
#
loop_
_entity.id
_entity.type
_entity.pdbx_description
1 polymer ?
#
loop_
_entity_poly.entity_id
_entity_poly.type
_entity_poly.pdbx_seq_one_letter_code
_entity_poly.pdbx_strand_id
1 'polypeptide(L)' 'MKTYLLFALLFSVLIFFGNVEAKSKLTVEITKKIDKNCHDSCVLVTPPGFILTDVTPKSPTKCVCNYISVK' A
#
# COMPACT_ATOMS: atom_id res chain seq x y z
N MET A 1 0.68 34.39 33.97
CA MET A 1 1.51 33.16 34.02
C MET A 1 0.61 31.91 33.96
N LYS A 2 0.04 31.59 32.79
CA LYS A 2 -0.80 30.39 32.55
C LYS A 2 -0.65 29.84 31.13
N THR A 3 0.41 30.26 30.41
CA THR A 3 0.60 29.96 28.99
C THR A 3 1.45 28.71 28.75
N TYR A 4 2.13 28.20 29.79
CA TYR A 4 3.01 27.03 29.68
C TYR A 4 2.26 25.70 29.61
N LEU A 5 0.96 25.67 29.96
CA LEU A 5 0.13 24.47 29.87
C LEU A 5 -0.21 24.10 28.40
N LEU A 6 -0.15 25.08 27.49
CA LEU A 6 -0.34 24.86 26.06
C LEU A 6 0.86 24.18 25.39
N PHE A 7 2.06 24.25 25.99
CA PHE A 7 3.24 23.60 25.43
C PHE A 7 3.23 22.08 25.61
N ALA A 8 2.46 21.54 26.57
CA ALA A 8 2.29 20.10 26.74
C ALA A 8 1.49 19.46 25.58
N LEU A 9 0.68 20.23 24.85
CA LEU A 9 -0.06 19.76 23.67
C LEU A 9 0.81 19.62 22.41
N LEU A 10 1.97 20.27 22.36
CA LEU A 10 2.88 20.20 21.23
C LEU A 10 3.71 18.90 21.20
N PHE A 11 3.86 18.21 22.33
CA PHE A 11 4.70 17.00 22.40
C PHE A 11 4.01 15.72 21.88
N SER A 12 2.68 15.71 21.78
CA SER A 12 1.91 14.49 21.44
C SER A 12 1.91 14.14 19.94
N VAL A 13 2.25 15.08 19.05
CA VAL A 13 2.19 14.86 17.59
C VAL A 13 3.49 14.25 17.04
N LEU A 14 4.61 14.37 17.75
CA LEU A 14 5.92 13.93 17.24
C LEU A 14 6.16 12.41 17.36
N ILE A 15 5.32 11.66 18.07
CA ILE A 15 5.54 10.22 18.31
C ILE A 15 4.82 9.32 17.27
N PHE A 16 3.99 9.89 16.38
CA PHE A 16 3.26 9.10 15.37
C PHE A 16 4.07 8.68 14.14
N PHE A 17 5.29 9.20 13.95
CA PHE A 17 6.21 8.67 12.93
C PHE A 17 7.11 7.58 13.52
N GLY A 18 6.50 6.62 14.21
CA GLY A 18 7.11 5.33 14.39
C GLY A 18 7.42 4.77 13.01
N ASN A 19 8.73 4.60 12.73
CA ASN A 19 9.30 3.75 11.69
C ASN A 19 8.28 3.29 10.65
N VAL A 20 8.17 4.04 9.54
CA VAL A 20 7.65 3.47 8.31
C VAL A 20 8.66 2.43 7.90
N GLU A 21 8.49 1.21 8.43
CA GLU A 21 9.15 -0.01 8.01
C GLU A 21 9.09 0.04 6.48
N ALA A 22 10.26 0.22 5.86
CA ALA A 22 10.39 0.46 4.43
C ALA A 22 10.10 -0.84 3.69
N LYS A 23 8.88 -1.35 3.85
CA LYS A 23 8.35 -2.47 3.09
C LYS A 23 8.35 -2.03 1.64
N SER A 24 9.23 -2.64 0.85
CA SER A 24 9.35 -2.34 -0.58
C SER A 24 7.99 -2.54 -1.24
N LYS A 25 7.40 -1.46 -1.75
CA LYS A 25 6.13 -1.47 -2.47
C LYS A 25 6.42 -1.67 -3.95
N LEU A 26 5.70 -2.58 -4.60
CA LEU A 26 5.82 -2.88 -6.01
C LEU A 26 4.45 -2.69 -6.68
N THR A 27 4.36 -1.83 -7.69
CA THR A 27 3.14 -1.60 -8.46
C THR A 27 3.34 -2.09 -9.89
N VAL A 28 2.43 -2.92 -10.39
CA VAL A 28 2.50 -3.52 -11.73
C VAL A 28 1.17 -3.33 -12.46
N GLU A 29 1.21 -2.79 -13.69
CA GLU A 29 0.05 -2.79 -14.59
C GLU A 29 0.04 -4.08 -15.42
N ILE A 30 -1.09 -4.78 -15.42
CA ILE A 30 -1.30 -6.00 -16.20
C ILE A 30 -2.56 -5.92 -17.05
N THR A 31 -2.58 -6.70 -18.12
CA THR A 31 -3.80 -6.96 -18.88
C THR A 31 -4.62 -8.04 -18.18
N LYS A 32 -5.89 -7.73 -17.87
CA LYS A 32 -6.87 -8.66 -17.32
C LYS A 32 -7.07 -9.82 -18.31
N LYS A 33 -7.03 -11.06 -17.81
CA LYS A 33 -7.43 -12.21 -18.63
C LYS A 33 -8.93 -12.17 -18.90
N ILE A 34 -9.36 -12.64 -20.08
CA ILE A 34 -10.75 -12.54 -20.56
C ILE A 34 -11.72 -13.20 -19.56
N ASP A 35 -11.36 -14.36 -19.04
CA ASP A 35 -12.17 -15.17 -18.11
C ASP A 35 -11.90 -14.89 -16.62
N LYS A 36 -11.10 -13.87 -16.28
CA LYS A 36 -10.73 -13.57 -14.90
C LYS A 36 -11.06 -12.13 -14.52
N ASN A 37 -11.35 -11.91 -13.25
CA ASN A 37 -11.41 -10.56 -12.71
C ASN A 37 -9.98 -10.00 -12.51
N CYS A 38 -9.87 -8.71 -12.18
CA CYS A 38 -8.58 -8.08 -11.96
C CYS A 38 -7.82 -8.69 -10.78
N HIS A 39 -8.52 -9.06 -9.71
CA HIS A 39 -7.92 -9.64 -8.52
C HIS A 39 -7.24 -10.97 -8.83
N ASP A 40 -7.95 -11.91 -9.46
CA ASP A 40 -7.43 -13.21 -9.85
C ASP A 40 -6.27 -13.07 -10.86
N SER A 41 -6.36 -12.09 -11.76
CA SER A 41 -5.27 -11.80 -12.70
C SER A 41 -4.01 -11.33 -11.97
N CYS A 42 -4.15 -10.47 -10.95
CA CYS A 42 -3.04 -9.97 -10.12
C CYS A 42 -2.44 -11.08 -9.24
N VAL A 43 -3.26 -11.92 -8.62
CA VAL A 43 -2.79 -13.05 -7.80
C VAL A 43 -1.91 -14.00 -8.62
N LEU A 44 -2.30 -14.30 -9.87
CA LEU A 44 -1.54 -15.21 -10.74
C LEU A 44 -0.15 -14.72 -11.14
N VAL A 45 0.05 -13.41 -11.16
CA VAL A 45 1.31 -12.78 -11.57
C VAL A 45 2.09 -12.21 -10.38
N THR A 46 1.67 -12.55 -9.15
CA THR A 46 2.31 -12.08 -7.92
C THR A 46 3.75 -12.60 -7.87
N PRO A 47 4.76 -11.70 -7.81
CA PRO A 47 6.15 -12.14 -7.71
C PRO A 47 6.45 -12.84 -6.39
N PRO A 48 7.39 -13.80 -6.37
CA PRO A 48 7.78 -14.46 -5.12
C PRO A 48 8.38 -13.46 -4.13
N GLY A 49 7.99 -13.57 -2.86
CA GLY A 49 8.42 -12.64 -1.81
C GLY A 49 7.62 -11.34 -1.74
N PHE A 50 6.51 -11.24 -2.49
CA PHE A 50 5.56 -10.14 -2.42
C PHE A 50 4.15 -10.65 -2.12
N ILE A 51 3.36 -9.84 -1.40
CA ILE A 51 1.93 -10.07 -1.16
C ILE A 51 1.12 -8.99 -1.90
N LEU A 52 0.05 -9.39 -2.57
CA LEU A 52 -0.91 -8.47 -3.16
C LEU A 52 -1.67 -7.73 -2.07
N THR A 53 -1.58 -6.40 -2.06
CA THR A 53 -2.23 -5.54 -1.07
C THR A 53 -3.45 -4.81 -1.62
N ASP A 54 -3.40 -4.41 -2.89
CA ASP A 54 -4.48 -3.64 -3.50
C ASP A 54 -4.56 -3.92 -5.01
N VAL A 55 -5.77 -3.85 -5.56
CA VAL A 55 -6.03 -4.04 -6.98
C VAL A 55 -6.96 -2.93 -7.46
N THR A 56 -6.46 -2.11 -8.38
CA THR A 56 -7.24 -1.02 -8.97
C THR A 56 -7.56 -1.34 -10.44
N PRO A 57 -8.85 -1.46 -10.84
CA PRO A 57 -9.22 -1.58 -12.24
C PRO A 57 -9.02 -0.24 -12.95
N LYS A 58 -8.25 -0.23 -14.04
CA LYS A 58 -8.00 0.98 -14.85
C LYS A 58 -8.85 1.01 -16.12
N SER A 59 -9.17 -0.15 -16.66
CA SER A 59 -9.96 -0.33 -17.88
C SER A 59 -10.61 -1.72 -17.87
N PRO A 60 -11.60 -2.03 -18.73
CA PRO A 60 -12.22 -3.37 -18.78
C PRO A 60 -11.22 -4.52 -18.99
N THR A 61 -10.06 -4.22 -19.57
CA THR A 61 -8.97 -5.15 -19.88
C THR A 61 -7.68 -4.86 -19.14
N LYS A 62 -7.59 -3.83 -18.29
CA LYS A 62 -6.35 -3.44 -17.59
C LYS A 62 -6.55 -3.28 -16.09
N CYS A 63 -5.60 -3.79 -15.33
CA CYS A 63 -5.60 -3.80 -13.88
C CYS A 63 -4.24 -3.31 -13.37
N VAL A 64 -4.26 -2.53 -12.29
CA VAL A 64 -3.06 -2.16 -11.54
C VAL A 64 -3.04 -2.99 -10.27
N CYS A 65 -1.96 -3.73 -10.06
CA CYS A 65 -1.74 -4.59 -8.90
C CYS A 65 -0.68 -3.95 -8.01
N ASN A 66 -1.00 -3.72 -6.76
CA ASN A 66 -0.09 -3.18 -5.77
C ASN A 66 0.34 -4.31 -4.83
N TYR A 67 1.64 -4.47 -4.65
CA TYR A 67 2.24 -5.50 -3.82
C TYR A 67 3.15 -4.89 -2.76
N ILE A 68 3.37 -5.65 -1.68
CA ILE A 68 4.31 -5.32 -0.62
C ILE A 68 5.27 -6.48 -0.38
N SER A 69 6.56 -6.18 -0.22
CA SER A 69 7.57 -7.18 0.13
C SER A 69 7.28 -7.77 1.51
N VAL A 70 7.39 -9.09 1.62
CA VAL A 70 7.31 -9.82 2.91
C VAL A 70 8.67 -10.08 3.56
N LYS A 71 9.76 -9.65 2.92
CA LYS A 71 11.09 -9.64 3.53
C LYS A 71 11.27 -8.44 4.44
#